data_AF-A0A1B1M0U3-F1
#
_entry.id   AF-A0A1B1M0U3-F1
#
_cell.length_a   1.000
_cell.length_b   1.000
_cell.length_c   1.000
_cell.angle_alpha   90.00
_cell.angle_beta   90.00
_cell.angle_gamma   90.00
#
_symmetry.space_group_name_H-M   'P 1'
#
loop_
_entity.id
_entity.type
_entity.pdbx_description
1 polymer ?
#
loop_
_entity_poly.entity_id
_entity_poly.type
_entity_poly.pdbx_seq_one_letter_code
_entity_poly.pdbx_strand_id
1 'polypeptide(L)'
;VSGLSRLYIGGANAYTYLISSIFIALISGFYGYRTMRRYTYPTVLMGAIIGALNEAIQMACILIFANDTASAWSLVQFIALPMILINSIGTAIFLSIILSTLKQEEQTRAIQTHDVFEIANKTLPYFRSGLTEQSARSVAEIILKLMNVSAVAITNRTDILTHVGAASDHHVAKKAIITDLSKEVIKTGHLKEAHSKEEIGCNNPNCSLTSAIVIPLMINQEVAGTLKFYFTNEYENTTSTKQLARGLADIFSSQLELGQAEMQSKLLKDAEIKSLQAQVNPHFFFNSINTISA
;
A
#
# COMPACT_ATOMS: atom_id res chain seq x y z
N VAL A 1 32.48 7.56 -19.89
CA VAL A 1 31.60 7.97 -21.01
C VAL A 1 31.88 9.40 -21.43
N SER A 2 31.71 10.41 -20.55
CA SER A 2 31.93 11.84 -20.89
C SER A 2 33.32 12.19 -21.48
N GLY A 3 34.40 11.62 -20.94
CA GLY A 3 35.75 11.87 -21.48
C GLY A 3 35.97 11.26 -22.87
N LEU A 4 35.40 10.08 -23.13
CA LEU A 4 35.48 9.43 -24.45
C LEU A 4 34.69 10.20 -25.51
N SER A 5 33.50 10.71 -25.19
CA SER A 5 32.72 11.49 -26.15
C SER A 5 33.44 12.77 -26.57
N ARG A 6 34.17 13.43 -25.66
CA ARG A 6 35.01 14.59 -26.02
C ARG A 6 36.23 14.23 -26.87
N LEU A 7 36.84 13.06 -26.67
CA LEU A 7 37.90 12.57 -27.56
C LEU A 7 37.38 12.33 -28.99
N TYR A 8 36.16 11.79 -29.12
CA TYR A 8 35.52 11.57 -30.42
C TYR A 8 35.12 12.87 -31.14
N ILE A 9 34.65 13.88 -30.41
CA ILE A 9 34.28 15.20 -30.96
C ILE A 9 35.53 15.97 -31.44
N GLY A 10 36.71 15.66 -30.91
CA GLY A 10 37.95 16.37 -31.21
C GLY A 10 38.01 17.76 -30.56
N GLY A 11 39.17 18.41 -30.69
CA GLY A 11 39.45 19.74 -30.11
C GLY A 11 40.81 19.83 -29.44
N ALA A 12 41.33 21.05 -29.29
CA ALA A 12 42.57 21.29 -28.55
C ALA A 12 42.42 20.79 -27.10
N ASN A 13 43.39 20.02 -26.60
CA ASN A 13 43.44 19.49 -25.24
C ASN A 13 42.32 18.49 -24.86
N ALA A 14 41.78 17.72 -25.81
CA ALA A 14 40.77 16.68 -25.53
C ALA A 14 41.21 15.62 -24.50
N TYR A 15 42.52 15.33 -24.42
CA TYR A 15 43.11 14.43 -23.42
C TYR A 15 42.97 14.95 -21.99
N THR A 16 43.02 16.26 -21.78
CA THR A 16 42.86 16.89 -20.45
C THR A 16 41.48 16.61 -19.86
N TYR A 17 40.45 16.63 -20.72
CA TYR A 17 39.08 16.31 -20.32
C TYR A 17 38.85 14.82 -20.04
N LEU A 18 39.61 13.93 -20.68
CA LEU A 18 39.60 12.52 -20.35
C LEU A 18 40.15 12.28 -18.94
N ILE A 19 41.31 12.87 -18.65
CA ILE A 19 41.99 12.73 -17.35
C ILE A 19 41.11 13.31 -16.23
N SER A 20 40.57 14.51 -16.41
CA SER A 20 39.70 15.15 -15.42
C SER A 20 38.44 14.33 -15.14
N SER A 21 37.84 13.74 -16.18
CA SER A 21 36.65 12.88 -16.05
C SER A 21 36.91 11.66 -15.17
N ILE A 22 38.13 11.09 -15.20
CA ILE A 22 38.50 9.95 -14.34
C ILE A 22 38.55 10.39 -12.88
N PHE A 23 39.20 11.52 -12.58
CA PHE A 23 39.26 12.04 -11.21
C PHE A 23 37.87 12.39 -10.65
N ILE A 24 37.06 13.08 -11.44
CA ILE A 24 35.68 13.44 -11.08
C ILE A 24 34.84 12.19 -10.81
N ALA A 25 34.97 11.16 -11.67
CA ALA A 25 34.24 9.90 -11.50
C ALA A 25 34.67 9.15 -10.24
N LEU A 26 35.97 9.11 -9.93
CA LEU A 26 36.47 8.46 -8.71
C LEU A 26 35.97 9.16 -7.44
N ILE A 27 35.99 10.50 -7.41
CA ILE A 27 35.56 11.28 -6.25
C ILE A 27 34.05 11.17 -6.07
N SER A 28 33.29 11.42 -7.14
CA SER A 28 31.83 11.29 -7.13
C SER A 28 31.39 9.86 -6.79
N GLY A 29 32.08 8.86 -7.33
CA GLY A 29 31.85 7.45 -7.03
C GLY A 29 32.18 7.07 -5.60
N PHE A 30 33.27 7.61 -5.02
CA PHE A 30 33.62 7.39 -3.62
C PHE A 30 32.56 7.96 -2.67
N TYR A 31 32.12 9.19 -2.91
CA TYR A 31 31.02 9.80 -2.15
C TYR A 31 29.72 9.00 -2.34
N GLY A 32 29.35 8.68 -3.59
CA GLY A 32 28.19 7.86 -3.91
C GLY A 32 28.21 6.53 -3.17
N TYR A 33 29.32 5.78 -3.25
CA TYR A 33 29.51 4.50 -2.57
C TYR A 33 29.34 4.62 -1.05
N ARG A 34 29.95 5.63 -0.42
CA ARG A 34 29.86 5.83 1.03
C ARG A 34 28.42 6.11 1.49
N THR A 35 27.68 6.91 0.74
CA THR A 35 26.29 7.25 1.09
C THR A 35 25.34 6.07 0.83
N MET A 36 25.53 5.37 -0.28
CA MET A 36 24.74 4.18 -0.63
C MET A 36 24.94 3.03 0.38
N ARG A 37 26.17 2.86 0.91
CA ARG A 37 26.46 1.88 1.97
C ARG A 37 25.78 2.19 3.31
N ARG A 38 25.32 3.43 3.49
CA ARG A 38 24.55 3.90 4.65
C ARG A 38 23.05 3.98 4.36
N TYR A 39 22.58 3.51 3.20
CA TYR A 39 21.18 3.66 2.75
C TYR A 39 20.66 5.09 2.85
N THR A 40 21.54 6.08 2.67
CA THR A 40 21.20 7.49 2.77
C THR A 40 21.59 8.20 1.49
N TYR A 41 20.78 9.15 1.07
CA TYR A 41 21.10 10.05 -0.04
C TYR A 41 21.81 11.30 0.50
N PRO A 42 22.76 11.88 -0.24
CA PRO A 42 23.39 13.13 0.17
C PRO A 42 22.34 14.24 0.23
N THR A 43 22.49 15.14 1.20
CA THR A 43 21.61 16.31 1.30
C THR A 43 21.82 17.25 0.11
N VAL A 44 20.81 18.08 -0.17
CA VAL A 44 20.86 19.07 -1.26
C VAL A 44 22.12 19.95 -1.19
N LEU A 45 22.48 20.41 0.01
CA LEU A 45 23.69 21.21 0.24
C LEU A 45 24.97 20.42 -0.06
N MET A 46 25.07 19.17 0.41
CA MET A 46 26.24 18.33 0.14
C MET A 46 26.38 18.03 -1.35
N GLY A 47 25.27 17.80 -2.05
CA GLY A 47 25.28 17.65 -3.50
C GLY A 47 25.78 18.88 -4.24
N ALA A 48 25.31 20.07 -3.84
CA ALA A 48 25.80 21.34 -4.39
C ALA A 48 27.32 21.50 -4.20
N ILE A 49 27.82 21.17 -3.00
CA ILE A 49 29.26 21.22 -2.69
C ILE A 49 30.04 20.21 -3.54
N ILE A 50 29.55 18.99 -3.70
CA ILE A 50 30.19 17.98 -4.57
C ILE A 50 30.21 18.45 -6.03
N GLY A 51 29.13 19.05 -6.51
CA GLY A 51 29.07 19.68 -7.84
C GLY A 51 30.14 20.76 -8.01
N ALA A 52 30.24 21.67 -7.05
CA ALA A 52 31.25 22.74 -7.06
C ALA A 52 32.68 22.19 -7.04
N LEU A 53 32.94 21.18 -6.20
CA LEU A 53 34.25 20.54 -6.10
C LEU A 53 34.64 19.83 -7.39
N ASN A 54 33.71 19.11 -8.03
CA ASN A 54 33.95 18.45 -9.30
C ASN A 54 34.34 19.47 -10.39
N GLU A 55 33.67 20.61 -10.44
CA GLU A 55 34.01 21.68 -11.38
C GLU A 55 35.33 22.37 -11.05
N ALA A 56 35.64 22.59 -9.77
CA ALA A 56 36.93 23.12 -9.36
C ALA A 56 38.09 22.18 -9.79
N ILE A 57 37.91 20.87 -9.66
CA ILE A 57 38.87 19.87 -10.12
C ILE A 57 38.99 19.90 -11.65
N GLN A 58 37.88 20.05 -12.37
CA GLN A 58 37.88 20.20 -13.81
C GLN A 58 38.72 21.41 -14.24
N MET A 59 38.55 22.57 -13.60
CA MET A 59 39.34 23.78 -13.88
C MET A 59 40.82 23.60 -13.55
N ALA A 60 41.15 22.96 -12.42
CA ALA A 60 42.53 22.66 -12.04
C ALA A 60 43.21 21.73 -13.07
N CYS A 61 42.52 20.69 -13.53
CA CYS A 61 43.04 19.80 -14.57
C CYS A 61 43.31 20.54 -15.88
N ILE A 62 42.44 21.49 -16.27
CA ILE A 62 42.66 22.31 -17.47
C ILE A 62 43.96 23.11 -17.34
N LEU A 63 44.21 23.75 -16.19
CA LEU A 63 45.44 24.54 -15.99
C LEU A 63 46.72 23.69 -15.95
N ILE A 64 46.65 22.48 -15.39
CA ILE A 64 47.83 21.62 -15.20
C ILE A 64 48.22 20.87 -16.49
N PHE A 65 47.23 20.39 -17.24
CA PHE A 65 47.46 19.46 -18.35
C PHE A 65 47.21 20.09 -19.74
N ALA A 66 46.92 21.39 -19.83
CA ALA A 66 46.83 22.05 -21.12
C ALA A 66 48.22 22.28 -21.71
N ASN A 67 48.36 22.06 -23.03
CA ASN A 67 49.61 22.30 -23.75
C ASN A 67 49.98 23.78 -23.88
N ASP A 68 48.98 24.68 -23.86
CA ASP A 68 49.15 26.13 -23.91
C ASP A 68 48.53 26.77 -22.67
N THR A 69 49.39 27.26 -21.78
CA THR A 69 49.02 27.84 -20.49
C THR A 69 48.29 29.18 -20.63
N ALA A 70 48.62 29.97 -21.65
CA ALA A 70 47.99 31.28 -21.86
C ALA A 70 46.53 31.11 -22.33
N SER A 71 46.31 30.21 -23.30
CA SER A 71 44.95 29.87 -23.75
C SER A 71 44.12 29.17 -22.67
N ALA A 72 44.74 28.30 -21.86
CA ALA A 72 44.06 27.62 -20.75
C ALA A 72 43.59 28.60 -19.67
N TRP A 73 44.42 29.60 -19.32
CA TRP A 73 44.05 30.63 -18.37
C TRP A 73 42.85 31.46 -18.83
N SER A 74 42.88 31.93 -20.08
CA SER A 74 41.76 32.69 -20.66
C SER A 74 40.47 31.87 -20.70
N LEU A 75 40.56 30.57 -21.00
CA LEU A 75 39.41 29.67 -21.03
C LEU A 75 38.82 29.52 -19.62
N VAL A 76 39.65 29.20 -18.62
CA VAL A 76 39.21 29.02 -17.23
C VAL A 76 38.59 30.29 -16.67
N GLN A 77 39.18 31.47 -16.94
CA GLN A 77 38.61 32.75 -16.50
C GLN A 77 37.21 32.99 -17.09
N PHE A 78 36.96 32.54 -18.32
CA PHE A 78 35.67 32.67 -18.98
C PHE A 78 34.63 31.66 -18.47
N ILE A 79 35.00 30.40 -18.24
CA ILE A 79 34.04 29.31 -17.96
C ILE A 79 33.90 28.96 -16.48
N ALA A 80 34.90 29.23 -15.63
CA ALA A 80 34.95 28.67 -14.28
C ALA A 80 33.74 29.07 -13.43
N LEU A 81 33.46 30.39 -13.34
CA LEU A 81 32.39 30.87 -12.48
C LEU A 81 31.00 30.42 -12.96
N PRO A 82 30.61 30.60 -14.25
CA PRO A 82 29.32 30.11 -14.73
C PRO A 82 29.16 28.59 -14.58
N MET A 83 30.21 27.81 -14.89
CA MET A 83 30.14 26.35 -14.90
C MET A 83 30.04 25.78 -13.47
N ILE A 84 30.81 26.31 -12.52
CA ILE A 84 30.71 25.93 -11.10
C ILE A 84 29.30 26.24 -10.58
N LEU A 85 28.77 27.44 -10.82
CA LEU A 85 27.47 27.83 -10.30
C LEU A 85 26.34 27.00 -10.90
N ILE A 86 26.27 26.90 -12.23
CA ILE A 86 25.19 26.20 -12.94
C ILE A 86 25.18 24.71 -12.55
N ASN A 87 26.34 24.05 -12.51
CA ASN A 87 26.40 22.62 -12.20
C ASN A 87 26.13 22.33 -10.72
N SER A 88 26.54 23.22 -9.81
CA SER A 88 26.21 23.11 -8.39
C SER A 88 24.69 23.27 -8.15
N ILE A 89 24.07 24.27 -8.78
CA ILE A 89 22.61 24.49 -8.69
C ILE A 89 21.86 23.33 -9.34
N GLY A 90 22.30 22.86 -10.52
CA GLY A 90 21.70 21.73 -11.21
C GLY A 90 21.73 20.45 -10.37
N THR A 91 22.87 20.18 -9.71
CA THR A 91 23.01 19.04 -8.80
C THR A 91 22.10 19.18 -7.57
N ALA A 92 21.97 20.39 -7.03
CA ALA A 92 21.08 20.68 -5.92
C ALA A 92 19.61 20.43 -6.28
N ILE A 93 19.15 20.95 -7.43
CA ILE A 93 17.79 20.76 -7.94
C ILE A 93 17.53 19.27 -8.19
N PHE A 94 18.45 18.58 -8.84
CA PHE A 94 18.31 17.15 -9.14
C PHE A 94 18.15 16.31 -7.87
N LEU A 95 18.99 16.55 -6.86
CA LEU A 95 18.86 15.88 -5.56
C LEU A 95 17.59 16.29 -4.83
N SER A 96 17.17 17.55 -4.92
CA SER A 96 15.92 18.01 -4.32
C SER A 96 14.72 17.25 -4.90
N ILE A 97 14.70 17.01 -6.21
CA ILE A 97 13.64 16.23 -6.88
C ILE A 97 13.68 14.79 -6.35
N ILE A 98 14.85 14.12 -6.37
CA ILE A 98 14.98 12.75 -5.89
C ILE A 98 14.50 12.62 -4.44
N LEU A 99 15.00 13.47 -3.55
CA LEU A 99 14.67 13.44 -2.13
C LEU A 99 13.19 13.74 -1.87
N SER A 100 12.60 14.68 -2.63
CA SER A 100 11.18 15.01 -2.52
C SER A 100 10.31 13.83 -2.96
N THR A 101 10.64 13.19 -4.09
CA THR A 101 9.89 12.03 -4.60
C THR A 101 9.97 10.86 -3.62
N LEU A 102 11.16 10.54 -3.10
CA LEU A 102 11.34 9.47 -2.12
C LEU A 102 10.54 9.73 -0.84
N LYS A 103 10.56 10.97 -0.34
CA LYS A 103 9.79 11.36 0.85
C LYS A 103 8.28 11.25 0.61
N GLN A 104 7.80 11.67 -0.56
CA GLN A 104 6.39 11.53 -0.92
C GLN A 104 5.97 10.06 -1.02
N GLU A 105 6.82 9.20 -1.59
CA GLU A 105 6.59 7.76 -1.66
C GLU A 105 6.51 7.13 -0.26
N GLU A 106 7.45 7.47 0.62
CA GLU A 106 7.45 7.00 2.02
C GLU A 106 6.18 7.45 2.77
N GLN A 107 5.80 8.73 2.65
CA GLN A 107 4.60 9.27 3.28
C GLN A 107 3.32 8.59 2.76
N THR A 108 3.22 8.37 1.46
CA THR A 108 2.07 7.70 0.83
C THR A 108 1.94 6.27 1.35
N ARG A 109 3.06 5.54 1.43
CA ARG A 109 3.09 4.17 1.98
C ARG A 109 2.70 4.13 3.45
N ALA A 110 3.14 5.12 4.24
CA ALA A 110 2.80 5.23 5.65
C ALA A 110 1.30 5.48 5.86
N ILE A 111 0.68 6.38 5.07
CA ILE A 111 -0.76 6.65 5.12
C ILE A 111 -1.55 5.40 4.75
N GLN A 112 -1.21 4.72 3.65
CA GLN A 112 -1.88 3.48 3.26
C GLN A 112 -1.80 2.39 4.32
N THR A 113 -0.65 2.28 4.99
CA THR A 113 -0.48 1.31 6.09
C THR A 113 -1.33 1.69 7.31
N HIS A 114 -1.37 2.99 7.65
CA HIS A 114 -2.19 3.51 8.73
C HIS A 114 -3.68 3.23 8.49
N ASP A 115 -4.19 3.52 7.29
CA ASP A 115 -5.60 3.31 6.93
C ASP A 115 -5.99 1.83 7.06
N VAL A 116 -5.12 0.91 6.61
CA VAL A 116 -5.36 -0.54 6.76
C VAL A 116 -5.44 -0.96 8.23
N PHE A 117 -4.52 -0.49 9.07
CA PHE A 117 -4.56 -0.77 10.51
C PHE A 117 -5.78 -0.14 11.18
N GLU A 118 -6.16 1.06 10.77
CA GLU A 118 -7.35 1.74 11.28
C GLU A 118 -8.63 0.97 10.90
N ILE A 119 -8.74 0.53 9.65
CA ILE A 119 -9.83 -0.35 9.19
C ILE A 119 -9.87 -1.61 10.05
N ALA A 120 -8.77 -2.35 10.14
CA ALA A 120 -8.70 -3.60 10.91
C ALA A 120 -9.14 -3.42 12.36
N ASN A 121 -8.67 -2.36 13.03
CA ASN A 121 -9.04 -2.07 14.42
C ASN A 121 -10.51 -1.68 14.57
N LYS A 122 -11.03 -0.84 13.65
CA LYS A 122 -12.42 -0.39 13.70
C LYS A 122 -13.41 -1.48 13.33
N THR A 123 -13.03 -2.43 12.47
CA THR A 123 -13.92 -3.53 12.06
C THR A 123 -13.97 -4.68 13.05
N LEU A 124 -12.95 -4.83 13.90
CA LEU A 124 -12.81 -5.95 14.84
C LEU A 124 -14.07 -6.20 15.69
N PRO A 125 -14.70 -5.21 16.35
CA PRO A 125 -15.89 -5.45 17.17
C PRO A 125 -17.08 -5.99 16.37
N TYR A 126 -17.19 -5.57 15.10
CA TYR A 126 -18.30 -5.94 14.23
C TYR A 126 -18.14 -7.37 13.71
N PHE A 127 -16.95 -7.75 13.21
CA PHE A 127 -16.73 -9.13 12.73
C PHE A 127 -16.63 -10.15 13.84
N ARG A 128 -16.22 -9.76 15.06
CA ARG A 128 -16.35 -10.63 16.24
C ARG A 128 -17.80 -11.03 16.54
N SER A 129 -18.77 -10.19 16.15
CA SER A 129 -20.21 -10.49 16.29
C SER A 129 -20.75 -11.41 15.18
N GLY A 130 -19.89 -11.82 14.24
CA GLY A 130 -20.23 -12.67 13.10
C GLY A 130 -20.60 -11.89 11.85
N LEU A 131 -20.86 -12.63 10.76
CA LEU A 131 -21.19 -12.10 9.44
C LEU A 131 -22.71 -11.88 9.31
N THR A 132 -23.20 -10.73 9.78
CA THR A 132 -24.62 -10.35 9.79
C THR A 132 -24.84 -9.09 8.95
N GLU A 133 -26.08 -8.77 8.59
CA GLU A 133 -26.42 -7.52 7.89
C GLU A 133 -25.93 -6.28 8.64
N GLN A 134 -26.13 -6.23 9.97
CA GLN A 134 -25.75 -5.08 10.79
C GLN A 134 -24.22 -4.92 10.91
N SER A 135 -23.51 -6.03 11.17
CA SER A 135 -22.04 -6.00 11.26
C SER A 135 -21.42 -5.70 9.89
N ALA A 136 -21.92 -6.34 8.83
CA ALA A 136 -21.46 -6.11 7.47
C ALA A 136 -21.65 -4.65 7.05
N ARG A 137 -22.81 -4.05 7.33
CA ARG A 137 -23.07 -2.65 7.01
C ARG A 137 -22.09 -1.71 7.70
N SER A 138 -21.88 -1.89 9.00
CA SER A 138 -20.95 -1.08 9.78
C SER A 138 -19.53 -1.17 9.23
N VAL A 139 -19.08 -2.38 8.88
CA VAL A 139 -17.76 -2.60 8.26
C VAL A 139 -17.67 -1.94 6.89
N ALA A 140 -18.68 -2.12 6.04
CA ALA A 140 -18.66 -1.56 4.69
C ALA A 140 -18.61 -0.03 4.71
N GLU A 141 -19.30 0.63 5.65
CA GLU A 141 -19.24 2.09 5.85
C GLU A 141 -17.85 2.56 6.32
N ILE A 142 -17.18 1.82 7.20
CA ILE A 142 -15.80 2.10 7.64
C ILE A 142 -14.84 2.01 6.47
N ILE A 143 -14.93 0.92 5.70
CA ILE A 143 -14.09 0.70 4.51
C ILE A 143 -14.32 1.81 3.48
N LEU A 144 -15.57 2.13 3.16
CA LEU A 144 -15.89 3.17 2.17
C LEU A 144 -15.32 4.54 2.55
N LYS A 145 -15.21 4.82 3.87
CA LYS A 145 -14.65 6.07 4.37
C LYS A 145 -13.12 6.12 4.35
N LEU A 146 -12.46 4.99 4.58
CA LEU A 146 -11.00 4.89 4.75
C LEU A 146 -10.28 4.40 3.50
N MET A 147 -10.99 3.77 2.56
CA MET A 147 -10.43 3.32 1.28
C MET A 147 -10.97 4.15 0.13
N ASN A 148 -10.13 4.40 -0.86
CA ASN A 148 -10.52 5.04 -2.11
C ASN A 148 -11.23 4.04 -3.05
N VAL A 149 -12.47 3.69 -2.71
CA VAL A 149 -13.35 2.80 -3.49
C VAL A 149 -14.70 3.50 -3.72
N SER A 150 -15.36 3.23 -4.84
CA SER A 150 -16.65 3.87 -5.17
C SER A 150 -17.83 3.21 -4.45
N ALA A 151 -17.76 1.91 -4.19
CA ALA A 151 -18.75 1.20 -3.37
C ALA A 151 -18.14 -0.06 -2.73
N VAL A 152 -18.77 -0.50 -1.64
CA VAL A 152 -18.40 -1.72 -0.90
C VAL A 152 -19.63 -2.58 -0.72
N ALA A 153 -19.52 -3.87 -1.01
CA ALA A 153 -20.56 -4.85 -0.68
C ALA A 153 -19.99 -6.03 0.07
N ILE A 154 -20.77 -6.57 1.00
CA ILE A 154 -20.44 -7.80 1.73
C ILE A 154 -21.60 -8.77 1.57
N THR A 155 -21.28 -10.04 1.32
CA THR A 155 -22.26 -11.11 1.15
C THR A 155 -21.94 -12.25 2.09
N ASN A 156 -22.94 -13.07 2.39
CA ASN A 156 -22.70 -14.44 2.82
C ASN A 156 -22.61 -15.35 1.57
N ARG A 157 -22.90 -16.65 1.70
CA ARG A 157 -22.90 -17.60 0.58
C ARG A 157 -24.11 -17.49 -0.36
N THR A 158 -25.19 -16.84 0.07
CA THR A 158 -26.50 -16.85 -0.61
C THR A 158 -27.00 -15.46 -0.99
N ASP A 159 -26.80 -14.49 -0.11
CA ASP A 159 -27.42 -13.18 -0.10
C ASP A 159 -26.40 -12.05 0.07
N ILE A 160 -26.75 -10.90 -0.50
CA ILE A 160 -26.06 -9.64 -0.27
C ILE A 160 -26.47 -9.13 1.11
N LEU A 161 -25.51 -9.06 2.05
CA LEU A 161 -25.76 -8.56 3.40
C LEU A 161 -25.80 -7.04 3.42
N THR A 162 -24.94 -6.38 2.65
CA THR A 162 -24.92 -4.93 2.52
C THR A 162 -24.30 -4.50 1.19
N HIS A 163 -24.66 -3.30 0.75
CA HIS A 163 -24.00 -2.54 -0.30
C HIS A 163 -24.09 -1.07 0.08
N VAL A 164 -22.96 -0.36 0.05
CA VAL A 164 -22.86 1.07 0.38
C VAL A 164 -22.01 1.79 -0.65
N GLY A 165 -22.37 3.03 -0.99
CA GLY A 165 -21.67 3.86 -1.97
C GLY A 165 -22.42 3.99 -3.30
N ALA A 166 -21.68 4.12 -4.39
CA ALA A 166 -22.26 4.22 -5.74
C ALA A 166 -23.16 3.02 -6.06
N ALA A 167 -24.20 3.24 -6.87
CA ALA A 167 -25.15 2.22 -7.32
C ALA A 167 -25.98 1.52 -6.21
N SER A 168 -26.06 2.11 -5.01
CA SER A 168 -26.86 1.59 -3.87
C SER A 168 -28.38 1.57 -4.13
N ASP A 169 -28.85 2.28 -5.16
CA ASP A 169 -30.25 2.33 -5.57
C ASP A 169 -30.76 0.99 -6.16
N HIS A 170 -29.86 0.16 -6.71
CA HIS A 170 -30.23 -1.11 -7.36
C HIS A 170 -29.42 -2.32 -6.90
N HIS A 171 -28.20 -2.12 -6.37
CA HIS A 171 -27.46 -3.12 -5.61
C HIS A 171 -27.92 -3.12 -4.15
N VAL A 172 -29.02 -3.83 -3.84
CA VAL A 172 -29.69 -3.75 -2.54
C VAL A 172 -29.39 -4.98 -1.68
N ALA A 173 -29.28 -4.78 -0.36
CA ALA A 173 -29.22 -5.85 0.64
C ALA A 173 -30.45 -6.77 0.57
N LYS A 174 -30.31 -8.03 1.02
CA LYS A 174 -31.34 -9.10 0.99
C LYS A 174 -31.78 -9.53 -0.41
N LYS A 175 -31.00 -9.21 -1.45
CA LYS A 175 -31.11 -9.87 -2.75
C LYS A 175 -30.16 -11.06 -2.78
N ALA A 176 -30.62 -12.14 -3.44
CA ALA A 176 -29.77 -13.27 -3.77
C ALA A 176 -28.54 -12.80 -4.55
N ILE A 177 -27.44 -13.54 -4.45
CA ILE A 177 -26.24 -13.29 -5.24
C ILE A 177 -26.55 -13.60 -6.70
N ILE A 178 -26.78 -12.55 -7.49
CA ILE A 178 -27.15 -12.66 -8.91
C ILE A 178 -25.90 -12.80 -9.79
N THR A 179 -24.83 -12.08 -9.45
CA THR A 179 -23.63 -11.94 -10.28
C THR A 179 -22.79 -13.21 -10.29
N ASP A 180 -22.44 -13.71 -11.47
CA ASP A 180 -21.61 -14.92 -11.64
C ASP A 180 -20.22 -14.75 -11.03
N LEU A 181 -19.69 -13.54 -11.05
CA LEU A 181 -18.42 -13.17 -10.42
C LEU A 181 -18.33 -13.62 -8.95
N SER A 182 -19.39 -13.39 -8.18
CA SER A 182 -19.40 -13.73 -6.74
C SER A 182 -19.62 -15.22 -6.48
N LYS A 183 -20.42 -15.88 -7.32
CA LYS A 183 -20.61 -17.34 -7.27
C LYS A 183 -19.31 -18.06 -7.55
N GLU A 184 -18.51 -17.55 -8.49
CA GLU A 184 -17.21 -18.12 -8.82
C GLU A 184 -16.23 -18.00 -7.64
N VAL A 185 -16.18 -16.85 -6.97
CA VAL A 185 -15.36 -16.68 -5.75
C VAL A 185 -15.82 -17.61 -4.63
N ILE A 186 -17.13 -17.74 -4.41
CA ILE A 186 -17.67 -18.67 -3.40
C ILE A 186 -17.29 -20.12 -3.72
N LYS A 187 -17.29 -20.50 -5.00
CA LYS A 187 -16.96 -21.87 -5.43
C LYS A 187 -15.47 -22.17 -5.39
N THR A 188 -14.64 -21.21 -5.80
CA THR A 188 -13.19 -21.41 -5.98
C THR A 188 -12.38 -21.04 -4.75
N GLY A 189 -12.90 -20.17 -3.88
CA GLY A 189 -12.12 -19.58 -2.79
C GLY A 189 -10.99 -18.66 -3.27
N HIS A 190 -11.05 -18.20 -4.51
CA HIS A 190 -10.02 -17.34 -5.10
C HIS A 190 -10.57 -15.96 -5.46
N LEU A 191 -9.73 -14.93 -5.29
CA LEU A 191 -10.04 -13.57 -5.71
C LEU A 191 -10.34 -13.54 -7.21
N LYS A 192 -11.39 -12.81 -7.59
CA LYS A 192 -11.73 -12.49 -8.98
C LYS A 192 -11.85 -10.99 -9.18
N GLU A 193 -11.58 -10.58 -10.41
CA GLU A 193 -11.68 -9.21 -10.87
C GLU A 193 -12.69 -9.15 -12.01
N ALA A 194 -13.37 -8.01 -12.09
CA ALA A 194 -14.15 -7.60 -13.24
C ALA A 194 -13.58 -6.27 -13.74
N HIS A 195 -13.28 -6.19 -15.03
CA HIS A 195 -12.76 -4.99 -15.69
C HIS A 195 -13.82 -4.27 -16.53
N SER A 196 -15.05 -4.79 -16.56
CA SER A 196 -16.16 -4.22 -17.32
C SER A 196 -17.48 -4.36 -16.56
N LYS A 197 -18.47 -3.58 -16.98
CA LYS A 197 -19.84 -3.63 -16.43
C LYS A 197 -20.51 -4.99 -16.71
N GLU A 198 -20.20 -5.56 -17.87
CA GLU A 198 -20.66 -6.87 -18.31
C GLU A 198 -20.12 -7.97 -17.38
N GLU A 199 -18.82 -7.90 -17.02
CA GLU A 199 -18.20 -8.83 -16.07
C GLU A 199 -18.73 -8.68 -14.64
N ILE A 200 -19.14 -7.47 -14.23
CA ILE A 200 -19.84 -7.27 -12.95
C ILE A 200 -21.20 -7.99 -12.96
N GLY A 201 -21.88 -8.06 -14.11
CA GLY A 201 -23.15 -8.74 -14.26
C GLY A 201 -24.33 -7.99 -13.62
N CYS A 202 -24.29 -6.65 -13.63
CA CYS A 202 -25.41 -5.84 -13.17
C CYS A 202 -26.42 -5.60 -14.31
N ASN A 203 -27.67 -6.03 -14.11
CA ASN A 203 -28.74 -5.90 -15.11
C ASN A 203 -29.30 -4.48 -15.26
N ASN A 204 -28.80 -3.49 -14.49
CA ASN A 204 -29.26 -2.11 -14.62
C ASN A 204 -28.49 -1.39 -15.75
N PRO A 205 -29.16 -0.94 -16.82
CA PRO A 205 -28.53 -0.22 -17.92
C PRO A 205 -27.83 1.07 -17.46
N ASN A 206 -28.25 1.67 -16.33
CA ASN A 206 -27.66 2.90 -15.79
C ASN A 206 -26.69 2.67 -14.61
N CYS A 207 -26.24 1.42 -14.36
CA CYS A 207 -25.22 1.17 -13.35
C CYS A 207 -23.91 1.90 -13.71
N SER A 208 -23.39 2.69 -12.76
CA SER A 208 -22.18 3.51 -12.89
C SER A 208 -20.88 2.76 -12.58
N LEU A 209 -20.97 1.49 -12.17
CA LEU A 209 -19.81 0.69 -11.78
C LEU A 209 -19.16 0.08 -13.02
N THR A 210 -17.86 0.27 -13.17
CA THR A 210 -17.08 -0.15 -14.36
C THR A 210 -16.13 -1.29 -14.07
N SER A 211 -15.66 -1.43 -12.83
CA SER A 211 -14.81 -2.54 -12.41
C SER A 211 -15.08 -2.96 -10.97
N ALA A 212 -14.67 -4.18 -10.62
CA ALA A 212 -14.83 -4.73 -9.29
C ALA A 212 -13.72 -5.70 -8.90
N ILE A 213 -13.43 -5.79 -7.60
CA ILE A 213 -12.61 -6.84 -6.99
C ILE A 213 -13.52 -7.60 -6.03
N VAL A 214 -13.58 -8.92 -6.17
CA VAL A 214 -14.33 -9.81 -5.27
C VAL A 214 -13.35 -10.75 -4.59
N ILE A 215 -13.38 -10.74 -3.25
CA ILE A 215 -12.50 -11.53 -2.39
C ILE A 215 -13.32 -12.40 -1.44
N PRO A 216 -12.89 -13.65 -1.22
CA PRO A 216 -13.56 -14.53 -0.26
C PRO A 216 -13.26 -14.10 1.17
N LEU A 217 -14.25 -14.24 2.06
CA LEU A 217 -14.06 -14.20 3.50
C LEU A 217 -14.12 -15.63 4.02
N MET A 218 -13.05 -16.07 4.67
CA MET A 218 -12.83 -17.45 5.06
C MET A 218 -13.09 -17.67 6.55
N ILE A 219 -13.67 -18.80 6.91
CA ILE A 219 -13.79 -19.29 8.28
C ILE A 219 -13.47 -20.78 8.25
N ASN A 220 -12.48 -21.27 9.01
CA ASN A 220 -12.06 -22.68 9.01
C ASN A 220 -11.81 -23.25 7.59
N GLN A 221 -11.15 -22.48 6.72
CA GLN A 221 -10.89 -22.82 5.31
C GLN A 221 -12.13 -22.95 4.40
N GLU A 222 -13.32 -22.58 4.87
CA GLU A 222 -14.52 -22.48 4.05
C GLU A 222 -14.87 -21.02 3.74
N VAL A 223 -15.41 -20.78 2.53
CA VAL A 223 -15.91 -19.45 2.18
C VAL A 223 -17.21 -19.17 2.96
N ALA A 224 -17.14 -18.28 3.94
CA ALA A 224 -18.29 -17.81 4.70
C ALA A 224 -19.08 -16.73 3.94
N GLY A 225 -18.39 -15.99 3.06
CA GLY A 225 -18.98 -14.89 2.33
C GLY A 225 -17.99 -14.23 1.37
N THR A 226 -18.37 -13.08 0.82
CA THR A 226 -17.47 -12.29 -0.03
C THR A 226 -17.46 -10.84 0.40
N LEU A 227 -16.32 -10.19 0.20
CA LEU A 227 -16.17 -8.74 0.25
C LEU A 227 -15.91 -8.26 -1.19
N LYS A 228 -16.58 -7.18 -1.58
CA LYS A 228 -16.52 -6.62 -2.92
C LYS A 228 -16.16 -5.15 -2.85
N PHE A 229 -15.20 -4.75 -3.66
CA PHE A 229 -14.89 -3.36 -3.94
C PHE A 229 -15.30 -3.05 -5.36
N TYR A 230 -15.99 -1.92 -5.54
CA TYR A 230 -16.41 -1.44 -6.84
C TYR A 230 -15.81 -0.09 -7.14
N PHE A 231 -15.60 0.17 -8.42
CA PHE A 231 -15.04 1.43 -8.93
C PHE A 231 -15.92 1.97 -10.04
N THR A 232 -15.98 3.30 -10.16
CA THR A 232 -16.62 4.01 -11.27
C THR A 232 -15.64 4.32 -12.41
N ASN A 233 -14.35 4.06 -12.17
CA ASN A 233 -13.28 4.21 -13.15
C ASN A 233 -12.38 2.97 -13.12
N GLU A 234 -12.14 2.36 -14.29
CA GLU A 234 -11.30 1.16 -14.42
C GLU A 234 -9.87 1.36 -13.93
N TYR A 235 -9.31 2.58 -14.06
CA TYR A 235 -7.94 2.90 -13.65
C TYR A 235 -7.73 2.89 -12.13
N GLU A 236 -8.81 2.85 -11.34
CA GLU A 236 -8.74 2.76 -9.87
C GLU A 236 -8.53 1.30 -9.38
N ASN A 237 -8.82 0.31 -10.24
CA ASN A 237 -8.50 -1.10 -9.98
C ASN A 237 -6.99 -1.35 -10.21
N THR A 238 -6.17 -0.84 -9.30
CA THR A 238 -4.71 -0.97 -9.36
C THR A 238 -4.21 -2.22 -8.65
N THR A 239 -3.00 -2.67 -8.99
CA THR A 239 -2.30 -3.76 -8.30
C THR A 239 -2.19 -3.50 -6.78
N SER A 240 -1.94 -2.25 -6.38
CA SER A 240 -1.85 -1.87 -4.97
C SER A 240 -3.19 -2.06 -4.24
N THR A 241 -4.30 -1.62 -4.85
CA THR A 241 -5.66 -1.82 -4.32
C THR A 241 -5.97 -3.30 -4.16
N LYS A 242 -5.57 -4.14 -5.13
CA LYS A 242 -5.74 -5.59 -5.08
C LYS A 242 -4.94 -6.25 -3.94
N GLN A 243 -3.70 -5.84 -3.71
CA GLN A 243 -2.92 -6.38 -2.59
C GLN A 243 -3.50 -5.97 -1.24
N LEU A 244 -3.94 -4.71 -1.12
CA LEU A 244 -4.61 -4.21 0.06
C LEU A 244 -5.93 -4.95 0.32
N ALA A 245 -6.71 -5.22 -0.74
CA ALA A 245 -7.92 -6.03 -0.66
C ALA A 245 -7.64 -7.43 -0.10
N ARG A 246 -6.62 -8.12 -0.61
CA ARG A 246 -6.21 -9.44 -0.10
C ARG A 246 -5.81 -9.39 1.38
N GLY A 247 -4.95 -8.43 1.75
CA GLY A 247 -4.52 -8.27 3.14
C GLY A 247 -5.69 -8.01 4.10
N LEU A 248 -6.67 -7.19 3.70
CA LEU A 248 -7.89 -6.97 4.47
C LEU A 248 -8.76 -8.23 4.54
N ALA A 249 -8.87 -9.00 3.44
CA ALA A 249 -9.61 -10.26 3.43
C ALA A 249 -9.05 -11.24 4.46
N ASP A 250 -7.72 -11.36 4.55
CA ASP A 250 -7.05 -12.24 5.51
C ASP A 250 -7.34 -11.80 6.95
N ILE A 251 -7.19 -10.49 7.23
CA ILE A 251 -7.49 -9.92 8.55
C ILE A 251 -8.97 -10.18 8.92
N PHE A 252 -9.90 -9.87 8.03
CA PHE A 252 -11.33 -10.03 8.30
C PHE A 252 -11.74 -11.49 8.48
N SER A 253 -11.12 -12.40 7.71
CA SER A 253 -11.30 -13.84 7.87
C SER A 253 -10.86 -14.29 9.27
N SER A 254 -9.68 -13.86 9.73
CA SER A 254 -9.22 -14.14 11.09
C SER A 254 -10.12 -13.53 12.18
N GLN A 255 -10.67 -12.33 11.95
CA GLN A 255 -11.61 -11.70 12.90
C GLN A 255 -12.93 -12.47 13.01
N LEU A 256 -13.45 -12.96 11.89
CA LEU A 256 -14.65 -13.80 11.85
C LEU A 256 -14.40 -15.16 12.52
N GLU A 257 -13.26 -15.79 12.25
CA GLU A 257 -12.86 -17.05 12.87
C GLU A 257 -12.70 -16.91 14.39
N LEU A 258 -12.07 -15.84 14.85
CA LEU A 258 -11.98 -15.50 16.28
C LEU A 258 -13.36 -15.34 16.91
N GLY A 259 -14.26 -14.58 16.26
CA GLY A 259 -15.63 -14.40 16.75
C GLY A 259 -16.40 -15.73 16.86
N GLN A 260 -16.21 -16.62 15.88
CA GLN A 260 -16.83 -17.94 15.91
C GLN A 260 -16.27 -18.82 17.05
N ALA A 261 -14.95 -18.81 17.26
CA ALA A 261 -14.32 -19.55 18.34
C ALA A 261 -14.76 -19.05 19.73
N GLU A 262 -14.87 -17.73 19.91
CA GLU A 262 -15.40 -17.12 21.15
C GLU A 262 -16.86 -17.54 21.41
N MET A 263 -17.69 -17.51 20.38
CA MET A 263 -19.09 -17.93 20.49
C MET A 263 -19.21 -19.41 20.84
N GLN A 264 -18.43 -20.29 20.20
CA GLN A 264 -18.41 -21.72 20.50
C GLN A 264 -17.93 -21.99 21.93
N SER A 265 -16.88 -21.31 22.38
CA SER A 265 -16.37 -21.44 23.76
C SER A 265 -17.44 -21.04 24.79
N LYS A 266 -18.18 -19.95 24.52
CA LYS A 266 -19.29 -19.52 25.37
C LYS A 266 -20.41 -20.57 25.44
N LEU A 267 -20.84 -21.10 24.29
CA LEU A 267 -21.88 -22.13 24.22
C LEU A 267 -21.47 -23.42 24.97
N LEU A 268 -20.20 -23.82 24.87
CA LEU A 268 -19.66 -24.97 25.62
C LEU A 268 -19.71 -24.75 27.12
N LYS A 269 -19.27 -23.57 27.60
CA LYS A 269 -19.34 -23.22 29.03
C LYS A 269 -20.78 -23.19 29.54
N ASP A 270 -21.71 -22.62 28.77
CA ASP A 270 -23.12 -22.56 29.13
C ASP A 270 -23.73 -23.98 29.22
N ALA A 271 -23.33 -24.89 28.33
CA ALA A 271 -23.75 -26.29 28.37
C ALA A 271 -23.15 -27.05 29.58
N GLU A 272 -21.89 -26.80 29.91
CA GLU A 272 -21.22 -27.38 31.08
C GLU A 272 -21.88 -26.93 32.39
N ILE A 273 -22.16 -25.63 32.53
CA ILE A 273 -22.88 -25.07 33.69
C ILE A 273 -24.26 -25.72 33.82
N LYS A 274 -25.01 -25.83 32.72
CA LYS A 274 -26.33 -26.49 32.73
C LYS A 274 -26.23 -27.96 33.13
N SER A 275 -25.20 -28.67 32.67
CA SER A 275 -24.95 -30.07 33.04
C SER A 275 -24.64 -30.21 34.54
N LEU A 276 -23.79 -29.35 35.08
CA LEU A 276 -23.47 -29.31 36.51
C LEU A 276 -24.70 -29.01 37.36
N GLN A 277 -25.53 -28.05 36.94
CA GLN A 277 -26.79 -27.73 37.61
C GLN A 277 -27.77 -28.91 37.62
N ALA A 278 -27.87 -29.66 36.51
CA ALA A 278 -28.73 -30.84 36.43
C ALA A 278 -28.24 -32.01 37.31
N GLN A 279 -26.95 -32.06 37.63
CA GLN A 279 -26.35 -33.06 38.53
C GLN A 279 -26.49 -32.72 40.02
N VAL A 280 -26.89 -31.49 40.38
CA VAL A 280 -27.18 -31.14 41.77
C VAL A 280 -28.42 -31.91 42.22
N ASN A 281 -28.24 -32.84 43.16
CA ASN A 281 -29.30 -33.73 43.63
C ASN A 281 -30.45 -32.91 44.25
N PRO A 282 -31.71 -33.06 43.78
CA PRO A 282 -32.87 -32.39 44.36
C PRO A 282 -32.97 -32.58 45.87
N HIS A 283 -32.61 -33.76 46.38
CA HIS A 283 -32.60 -34.08 47.81
C HIS A 283 -31.61 -33.22 48.60
N PHE A 284 -30.44 -32.89 48.03
CA PHE A 284 -29.48 -32.01 48.69
C PHE A 284 -30.00 -30.57 48.77
N PHE A 285 -30.72 -30.14 47.73
CA PHE A 285 -31.40 -28.84 47.70
C PHE A 285 -32.53 -28.78 48.74
N PHE A 286 -33.38 -29.81 48.82
CA PHE A 286 -34.44 -29.91 49.84
C PHE A 286 -33.88 -29.99 51.27
N ASN A 287 -32.80 -30.75 51.50
CA ASN A 287 -32.14 -30.82 52.80
C ASN A 287 -31.60 -29.45 53.24
N SER A 288 -30.99 -28.71 52.32
CA SER A 288 -30.45 -27.38 52.60
C SER A 288 -31.55 -26.37 52.96
N ILE A 289 -32.69 -26.38 52.24
CA ILE A 289 -33.85 -25.53 52.54
C ILE A 289 -34.47 -25.88 53.90
N ASN A 290 -34.68 -27.18 54.19
CA ASN A 290 -35.26 -27.60 55.46
C ASN A 290 -34.38 -27.23 56.66
N THR A 291 -33.06 -27.21 56.49
CA THR A 291 -32.12 -26.85 57.57
C THR A 291 -32.10 -25.33 57.82
N ILE A 292 -32.37 -24.50 56.81
CA ILE A 292 -32.44 -23.04 56.96
C ILE A 292 -33.81 -22.60 57.51
N SER A 293 -34.88 -23.36 57.23
CA SER A 293 -36.25 -23.08 57.70
C SER A 293 -36.56 -23.60 59.10
N ALA A 294 -35.74 -24.52 59.63
CA ALA A 294 -35.84 -25.06 60.99
C ALA A 294 -35.00 -24.24 61.98
#